data_AF-A0A6N7M9I7-F1
#
_entry.id   AF-A0A6N7M9I7-F1
#
_cell.length_a   1.000
_cell.length_b   1.000
_cell.length_c   1.000
_cell.angle_alpha   90.00
_cell.angle_beta   90.00
_cell.angle_gamma   90.00
#
_symmetry.space_group_name_H-M   'P 1'
#
loop_
_entity.id
_entity.type
_entity.pdbx_description
1 polymer ?
#
loop_
_entity_poly.entity_id
_entity_poly.type
_entity_poly.pdbx_seq_one_letter_code
_entity_poly.pdbx_strand_id
1 'polypeptide(L)'
;MPSRHTKRANSKRDETGEKDIEKKRQSHPFLYIFSVIILIVILVTFVGGPALSRYASRGSIVFGSYMGKPIEFVPGNFLSRQKDLLAEQLRQQESDQNIEIQAYRVWRGAFDQTILHTAFLYEAEKSKSWVSQDRLDKTLITAGPYTVDGVFSEERYQNTPNTERE
;
A
#
# COMPACT_ATOMS: atom_id res chain seq x y z
N MET A 1 11.12 3.75 -73.79
CA MET A 1 11.67 3.38 -72.47
C MET A 1 11.43 4.54 -71.49
N PRO A 2 10.55 4.40 -70.48
CA PRO A 2 10.38 5.32 -69.33
C PRO A 2 11.35 4.87 -68.20
N SER A 3 11.68 5.56 -67.10
CA SER A 3 11.03 6.57 -66.25
C SER A 3 12.06 7.06 -65.20
N ARG A 4 12.17 8.38 -64.94
CA ARG A 4 12.80 8.94 -63.72
C ARG A 4 12.26 10.35 -63.45
N HIS A 5 11.26 10.51 -62.56
CA HIS A 5 10.87 11.82 -62.02
C HIS A 5 9.99 11.72 -60.75
N THR A 6 10.52 11.23 -59.62
CA THR A 6 9.83 11.30 -58.31
C THR A 6 10.80 11.33 -57.12
N LYS A 7 11.67 12.35 -57.01
CA LYS A 7 12.52 12.52 -55.81
C LYS A 7 12.68 13.95 -55.27
N ARG A 8 11.95 14.95 -55.80
CA ARG A 8 12.09 16.36 -55.36
C ARG A 8 10.92 16.93 -54.54
N ALA A 9 9.85 16.17 -54.31
CA ALA A 9 8.65 16.69 -53.65
C ALA A 9 8.63 16.56 -52.11
N ASN A 10 9.42 15.66 -51.51
CA ASN A 10 9.34 15.42 -50.07
C ASN A 10 10.25 16.32 -49.22
N SER A 11 11.34 16.88 -49.75
CA SER A 11 12.26 17.71 -48.95
C SER A 11 11.74 19.12 -48.63
N LYS A 12 10.67 19.60 -49.30
CA LYS A 12 10.13 20.94 -49.06
C LYS A 12 9.01 20.99 -48.02
N ARG A 13 8.47 19.84 -47.58
CA ARG A 13 7.36 19.82 -46.61
C ARG A 13 7.82 19.93 -45.16
N ASP A 14 8.96 19.34 -44.82
CA ASP A 14 9.46 19.34 -43.43
C ASP A 14 9.99 20.72 -42.99
N GLU A 15 10.65 21.46 -43.87
CA GLU A 15 11.16 22.81 -43.54
C GLU A 15 10.08 23.85 -43.31
N THR A 16 8.85 23.63 -43.81
CA THR A 16 7.76 24.61 -43.70
C THR A 16 7.06 24.50 -42.34
N GLY A 17 6.92 23.28 -41.81
CA GLY A 17 6.30 23.03 -40.51
C GLY A 17 7.15 23.51 -39.33
N GLU A 18 8.47 23.37 -39.40
CA GLU A 18 9.39 23.78 -38.34
C GLU A 18 9.48 25.32 -38.24
N LYS A 19 9.52 26.01 -39.39
CA LYS A 19 9.53 27.47 -39.46
C LYS A 19 8.21 28.11 -39.02
N ASP A 20 7.08 27.43 -39.21
CA ASP A 20 5.77 27.92 -38.74
C ASP A 20 5.58 27.79 -37.23
N ILE A 21 6.18 26.77 -36.60
CA ILE A 21 6.21 26.63 -35.13
C ILE A 21 7.11 27.71 -34.50
N GLU A 22 8.27 27.98 -35.10
CA GLU A 22 9.17 29.04 -34.64
C GLU A 22 8.57 30.44 -34.80
N LYS A 23 7.86 30.69 -35.90
CA LYS A 23 7.24 32.01 -36.18
C LYS A 23 6.03 32.29 -35.30
N LYS A 24 5.23 31.27 -34.96
CA LYS A 24 4.14 31.39 -33.96
C LYS A 24 4.64 31.62 -32.54
N ARG A 25 5.85 31.13 -32.19
CA ARG A 25 6.49 31.40 -30.90
C ARG A 25 6.80 32.88 -30.69
N GLN A 26 7.02 33.64 -31.77
CA GLN A 26 7.34 35.08 -31.71
C GLN A 26 6.12 36.01 -31.84
N SER A 27 4.98 35.58 -32.39
CA SER A 27 3.88 36.51 -32.69
C SER A 27 2.97 36.84 -31.49
N HIS A 28 2.82 35.93 -30.52
CA HIS A 28 2.00 36.16 -29.31
C HIS A 28 2.58 35.47 -28.06
N PRO A 29 3.68 36.00 -27.49
CA PRO A 29 4.32 35.41 -26.31
C PRO A 29 3.37 35.30 -25.11
N PHE A 30 2.40 36.23 -24.98
CA PHE A 30 1.39 36.19 -23.93
C PHE A 30 0.45 34.98 -24.04
N LEU A 31 -0.02 34.66 -25.25
CA LEU A 31 -0.88 33.48 -25.48
C LEU A 31 -0.11 32.17 -25.23
N TYR A 32 1.19 32.15 -25.56
CA TYR A 32 2.05 31.02 -25.26
C TYR A 32 2.21 30.82 -23.75
N ILE A 33 2.55 31.88 -23.01
CA ILE A 33 2.68 31.83 -21.54
C ILE A 33 1.36 31.40 -20.89
N PHE A 34 0.24 31.98 -21.34
CA PHE A 34 -1.10 31.64 -20.85
C PHE A 34 -1.44 30.16 -21.08
N SER A 35 -1.15 29.65 -22.28
CA SER A 35 -1.32 28.23 -22.63
C SER A 35 -0.47 27.31 -21.75
N VAL A 36 0.80 27.66 -21.52
CA VAL A 36 1.72 26.89 -20.66
C VAL A 36 1.24 26.87 -19.21
N ILE A 37 0.75 27.99 -18.68
CA ILE A 37 0.21 28.04 -17.31
C ILE A 37 -1.02 27.13 -17.18
N ILE A 38 -1.95 27.18 -18.13
CA ILE A 38 -3.13 26.29 -18.13
C ILE A 38 -2.72 24.82 -18.18
N LEU A 39 -1.73 24.48 -19.01
CA LEU A 39 -1.21 23.12 -19.10
C LEU A 39 -0.66 22.63 -17.76
N ILE A 40 0.10 23.47 -17.04
CA ILE A 40 0.62 23.14 -15.71
C ILE A 40 -0.53 22.91 -14.71
N VAL A 41 -1.55 23.78 -14.72
CA VAL A 41 -2.72 23.63 -13.83
C VAL A 41 -3.46 22.33 -14.11
N ILE A 42 -3.67 21.97 -15.37
CA ILE A 42 -4.30 20.70 -15.75
C ILE A 42 -3.44 19.51 -15.29
N LEU A 43 -2.12 19.58 -15.48
CA LEU A 43 -1.22 18.51 -15.04
C LEU A 43 -1.26 18.33 -13.51
N VAL A 44 -1.22 19.42 -12.74
CA VAL A 44 -1.29 19.35 -11.27
C VAL A 44 -2.66 18.85 -10.78
N THR A 45 -3.76 19.27 -11.41
CA THR A 45 -5.10 18.84 -11.01
C THR A 45 -5.38 17.38 -11.35
N PHE A 46 -5.04 16.94 -12.57
CA PHE A 46 -5.33 15.56 -13.03
C PHE A 46 -4.27 14.54 -12.63
N VAL A 47 -3.01 14.93 -12.44
CA VAL A 47 -1.93 14.00 -12.03
C VAL A 47 -1.61 14.15 -10.55
N GLY A 48 -1.54 15.38 -10.03
CA GLY A 48 -1.24 15.64 -8.62
C GLY A 48 -2.38 15.25 -7.68
N GLY A 49 -3.63 15.52 -8.05
CA GLY A 49 -4.82 15.17 -7.27
C GLY A 49 -4.93 13.65 -7.00
N PRO A 50 -4.98 12.80 -8.04
CA PRO A 50 -5.10 11.34 -7.88
C PRO A 50 -3.86 10.65 -7.29
N ALA A 51 -2.69 11.28 -7.36
CA ALA A 51 -1.46 10.75 -6.74
C ALA A 51 -1.45 11.02 -5.23
N LEU A 52 -1.84 12.23 -4.80
CA LEU A 52 -1.95 12.58 -3.39
C LEU A 52 -3.15 11.88 -2.72
N SER A 53 -4.27 11.75 -3.43
CA SER A 53 -5.43 11.02 -2.93
C SER A 53 -5.16 9.52 -2.78
N ARG A 54 -4.29 8.91 -3.60
CA ARG A 54 -3.85 7.51 -3.43
C ARG A 54 -3.04 7.26 -2.15
N TYR A 55 -2.36 8.29 -1.62
CA TYR A 55 -1.71 8.22 -0.31
C TYR A 55 -2.69 8.43 0.85
N ALA A 56 -3.75 9.22 0.65
CA ALA A 56 -4.78 9.48 1.67
C ALA A 56 -5.96 8.47 1.66
N SER A 57 -6.13 7.66 0.60
CA SER A 57 -7.31 6.80 0.39
C SER A 57 -7.10 5.31 0.70
N ARG A 58 -5.92 4.90 1.14
CA ARG A 58 -5.76 3.56 1.73
C ARG A 58 -6.15 3.68 3.19
N GLY A 59 -7.46 3.59 3.46
CA GLY A 59 -8.11 3.91 4.73
C GLY A 59 -7.53 3.20 5.96
N SER A 60 -6.40 3.69 6.45
CA SER A 60 -5.80 3.33 7.72
C SER A 60 -6.41 4.24 8.77
N ILE A 61 -7.29 3.69 9.60
CA ILE A 61 -7.84 4.43 10.74
C ILE A 61 -6.76 4.43 11.82
N VAL A 62 -6.29 5.60 12.24
CA VAL A 62 -5.33 5.72 13.35
C VAL A 62 -6.11 5.71 14.67
N PHE A 63 -5.94 4.66 15.46
CA PHE A 63 -6.59 4.49 16.77
C PHE A 63 -5.87 5.24 17.90
N GLY A 64 -4.57 5.48 17.72
CA GLY A 64 -3.75 6.20 18.68
C GLY A 64 -2.28 6.16 18.30
N SER A 65 -1.41 6.51 19.24
CA SER A 65 0.04 6.38 19.06
C SER A 65 0.71 6.01 20.37
N TYR A 66 1.84 5.32 20.26
CA TYR A 66 2.72 5.02 21.39
C TYR A 66 4.13 5.52 21.08
N MET A 67 4.65 6.45 21.89
CA MET A 67 5.99 7.05 21.71
C MET A 67 6.28 7.53 20.29
N GLY A 68 5.27 8.14 19.64
CA GLY A 68 5.37 8.64 18.26
C GLY A 68 5.15 7.59 17.17
N LYS A 69 4.99 6.30 17.50
CA LYS A 69 4.60 5.24 16.55
C LYS A 69 3.08 5.18 16.43
N PRO A 70 2.48 5.42 15.25
CA PRO A 70 1.04 5.35 15.09
C PRO A 70 0.54 3.91 15.21
N ILE A 71 -0.59 3.74 15.90
CA ILE A 71 -1.33 2.49 15.99
C ILE A 71 -2.49 2.60 15.01
N GLU A 72 -2.29 2.00 13.83
CA GLU A 72 -3.24 2.05 12.73
C GLU A 72 -4.05 0.76 12.67
N PHE A 73 -5.26 0.84 12.15
CA PHE A 73 -6.04 -0.31 11.75
C PHE A 73 -5.94 -0.48 10.24
N VAL A 74 -5.22 -1.52 9.85
CA VAL A 74 -5.06 -1.97 8.47
C VAL A 74 -5.37 -3.46 8.44
N PRO A 75 -6.19 -3.95 7.49
CA PRO A 75 -6.45 -5.38 7.36
C PRO A 75 -5.15 -6.19 7.31
N GLY A 76 -5.04 -7.21 8.17
CA GLY A 76 -3.87 -8.07 8.25
C GLY A 76 -2.73 -7.55 9.13
N ASN A 77 -2.86 -6.39 9.79
CA ASN A 77 -1.89 -5.94 10.79
C ASN A 77 -2.15 -6.53 12.19
N PHE A 78 -1.26 -6.26 13.16
CA PHE A 78 -1.38 -6.80 14.51
C PHE A 78 -2.73 -6.46 15.17
N LEU A 79 -3.14 -5.19 15.14
CA LEU A 79 -4.41 -4.73 15.73
C LEU A 79 -5.62 -5.46 15.13
N SER A 80 -5.65 -5.62 13.80
CA SER A 80 -6.75 -6.32 13.12
C SER A 80 -6.86 -7.79 13.54
N ARG A 81 -5.73 -8.49 13.65
CA ARG A 81 -5.69 -9.89 14.12
C ARG A 81 -6.14 -10.01 15.57
N GLN A 82 -5.69 -9.12 16.46
CA GLN A 82 -6.12 -9.15 17.87
C GLN A 82 -7.62 -8.88 18.01
N LYS A 83 -8.16 -7.94 17.22
CA LYS A 83 -9.60 -7.67 17.17
C LYS A 83 -10.38 -8.92 16.73
N ASP A 84 -9.93 -9.60 15.68
CA ASP A 84 -10.61 -10.80 15.17
C ASP A 84 -10.57 -11.96 16.17
N LEU A 85 -9.40 -12.18 16.80
CA LEU A 85 -9.24 -13.20 17.84
C LEU A 85 -10.13 -12.94 19.06
N LEU A 86 -10.16 -11.70 19.56
CA LEU A 86 -11.01 -11.34 20.70
C LEU A 86 -12.50 -11.39 20.34
N ALA A 87 -12.88 -10.98 19.13
CA ALA A 87 -14.25 -11.11 18.65
C ALA A 87 -14.69 -12.57 18.57
N GLU A 88 -13.81 -13.47 18.14
CA GLU A 88 -14.09 -14.90 18.06
C GLU A 88 -14.25 -15.52 19.46
N GLN A 89 -13.33 -15.21 20.38
CA GLN A 89 -13.41 -15.67 21.77
C GLN A 89 -14.72 -15.23 22.46
N LEU A 90 -15.13 -13.99 22.23
CA LEU A 90 -16.38 -13.45 22.79
C LEU A 90 -17.63 -14.04 22.12
N ARG A 91 -17.57 -14.41 20.84
CA ARG A 91 -18.67 -15.11 20.16
C ARG A 91 -18.88 -16.53 20.67
N GLN A 92 -17.81 -17.21 21.06
CA GLN A 92 -17.87 -18.56 21.63
C GLN A 92 -18.40 -18.59 23.06
N GLN A 93 -18.32 -17.48 23.78
CA GLN A 93 -19.00 -17.29 25.06
C GLN A 93 -20.44 -16.86 24.78
N GLU A 94 -21.42 -17.76 24.93
CA GLU A 94 -22.83 -17.39 24.82
C GLU A 94 -23.15 -16.22 25.77
N SER A 95 -23.29 -15.04 25.19
CA SER A 95 -23.39 -13.77 25.91
C SER A 95 -24.59 -13.01 25.40
N ASP A 96 -25.65 -12.97 26.20
CA ASP A 96 -26.85 -12.14 26.01
C ASP A 96 -26.57 -10.61 26.17
N GLN A 97 -25.30 -10.21 26.17
CA GLN A 97 -24.92 -8.81 26.35
C GLN A 97 -25.17 -7.99 25.09
N ASN A 98 -25.47 -6.70 25.26
CA ASN A 98 -25.63 -5.75 24.16
C ASN A 98 -24.40 -5.76 23.22
N ILE A 99 -24.65 -5.94 21.92
CA ILE A 99 -23.67 -5.97 20.83
C ILE A 99 -22.71 -4.78 20.88
N GLU A 100 -23.19 -3.59 21.24
CA GLU A 100 -22.35 -2.39 21.34
C GLU A 100 -21.29 -2.49 22.44
N ILE A 101 -21.67 -3.06 23.59
CA ILE A 101 -20.75 -3.28 24.72
C ILE A 101 -19.72 -4.33 24.34
N GLN A 102 -20.12 -5.39 23.64
CA GLN A 102 -19.21 -6.42 23.15
C GLN A 102 -18.21 -5.83 22.16
N ALA A 103 -18.68 -5.05 21.18
CA ALA A 103 -17.83 -4.38 20.21
C ALA A 103 -16.80 -3.47 20.90
N TYR A 104 -17.23 -2.66 21.88
CA TYR A 104 -16.32 -1.81 22.64
C TYR A 104 -15.23 -2.63 23.36
N ARG A 105 -15.60 -3.74 24.02
CA ARG A 105 -14.65 -4.61 24.71
C ARG A 105 -13.62 -5.22 23.75
N VAL A 106 -14.06 -5.70 22.60
CA VAL A 106 -13.18 -6.25 21.55
C VAL A 106 -12.17 -5.20 21.12
N TRP A 107 -12.64 -4.02 20.72
CA TRP A 107 -11.78 -2.95 20.22
C TRP A 107 -10.82 -2.44 21.29
N ARG A 108 -11.30 -2.25 22.51
CA ARG A 108 -10.47 -1.80 23.63
C ARG A 108 -9.39 -2.83 23.97
N GLY A 109 -9.76 -4.11 24.09
CA GLY A 109 -8.82 -5.18 24.37
C GLY A 109 -7.76 -5.33 23.27
N ALA A 110 -8.17 -5.27 22.00
CA ALA A 110 -7.24 -5.34 20.87
C ALA A 110 -6.26 -4.17 20.86
N PHE A 111 -6.75 -2.97 21.18
CA PHE A 111 -5.93 -1.77 21.27
C PHE A 111 -4.93 -1.83 22.42
N ASP A 112 -5.36 -2.21 23.63
CA ASP A 112 -4.48 -2.34 24.80
C ASP A 112 -3.36 -3.37 24.55
N GLN A 113 -3.67 -4.51 23.92
CA GLN A 113 -2.66 -5.49 23.50
C GLN A 113 -1.71 -4.93 22.43
N THR A 114 -2.22 -4.12 21.50
CA THR A 114 -1.40 -3.50 20.46
C THR A 114 -0.45 -2.46 21.03
N ILE A 115 -0.87 -1.69 22.04
CA ILE A 115 0.03 -0.78 22.77
C ILE A 115 1.18 -1.57 23.40
N LEU A 116 0.88 -2.65 24.13
CA LEU A 116 1.92 -3.46 24.77
C LEU A 116 2.88 -4.04 23.74
N HIS A 117 2.37 -4.60 22.64
CA HIS A 117 3.20 -5.09 21.55
C HIS A 117 4.11 -3.99 20.98
N THR A 118 3.55 -2.80 20.73
CA THR A 118 4.30 -1.65 20.20
C THR A 118 5.37 -1.18 21.19
N ALA A 119 5.08 -1.21 22.50
CA ALA A 119 6.03 -0.87 23.55
C ALA A 119 7.20 -1.87 23.60
N PHE A 120 6.92 -3.17 23.52
CA PHE A 120 7.99 -4.18 23.44
C PHE A 120 8.87 -3.99 22.21
N LEU A 121 8.27 -3.74 21.04
CA LEU A 121 9.03 -3.46 19.82
C LEU A 121 9.86 -2.18 19.94
N TYR A 122 9.32 -1.14 20.58
CA TYR A 122 10.04 0.10 20.83
C TYR A 122 11.27 -0.10 21.72
N GLU A 123 11.12 -0.81 22.84
CA GLU A 123 12.24 -1.09 23.75
C GLU A 123 13.26 -2.07 23.14
N ALA A 124 12.81 -3.06 22.36
CA ALA A 124 13.69 -3.97 21.64
C ALA A 124 14.56 -3.23 20.60
N GLU A 125 13.96 -2.33 19.82
CA GLU A 125 14.67 -1.49 18.85
C GLU A 125 15.66 -0.55 19.55
N LYS A 126 15.24 0.11 20.63
CA LYS A 126 16.08 1.01 21.43
C LYS A 126 17.28 0.29 22.06
N SER A 127 17.08 -0.94 22.53
CA SER A 127 18.16 -1.77 23.09
C SER A 127 19.05 -2.44 22.04
N LYS A 128 18.78 -2.24 20.74
CA LYS A 128 19.46 -2.93 19.63
C LYS A 128 19.43 -4.46 19.79
N SER A 129 18.38 -4.98 20.41
CA SER A 129 18.18 -6.42 20.57
C SER A 129 17.62 -6.96 19.25
N TRP A 130 18.51 -7.33 18.34
CA TRP A 130 18.16 -7.96 17.08
C TRP A 130 18.12 -9.48 17.27
N VAL A 131 17.10 -10.14 16.71
CA VAL A 131 17.10 -11.60 16.56
C VAL A 131 18.17 -11.96 15.54
N SER A 132 19.06 -12.91 15.84
CA SER A 132 20.09 -13.34 14.89
C SER A 132 19.45 -13.98 13.64
N GLN A 133 20.06 -13.78 12.48
CA GLN A 133 19.58 -14.37 11.22
C GLN A 133 19.44 -15.89 11.34
N ASP A 134 20.41 -16.58 11.95
CA ASP A 134 20.34 -18.02 12.19
C ASP A 134 19.11 -18.46 13.01
N ARG A 135 18.70 -17.65 14.00
CA ARG A 135 17.50 -17.92 14.81
C ARG A 135 16.23 -17.67 14.01
N LEU A 136 16.23 -16.63 13.18
CA LEU A 136 15.11 -16.32 12.28
C LEU A 136 14.92 -17.44 11.27
N ASP A 137 15.99 -17.83 10.56
CA ASP A 137 15.99 -18.89 9.55
C ASP A 137 15.54 -20.22 10.14
N LYS A 138 16.09 -20.60 11.30
CA LYS A 138 15.67 -21.81 12.02
C LYS A 138 14.19 -21.74 12.39
N THR A 139 13.69 -20.59 12.82
CA THR A 139 12.27 -20.42 13.17
C THR A 139 11.39 -20.53 11.93
N LEU A 140 11.77 -19.92 10.81
CA LEU A 140 11.02 -20.00 9.55
C LEU A 140 10.94 -21.44 9.02
N ILE A 141 12.05 -22.19 9.10
CA ILE A 141 12.08 -23.61 8.73
C ILE A 141 11.21 -24.45 9.68
N THR A 142 11.25 -24.16 10.98
CA THR A 142 10.60 -25.00 12.01
C THR A 142 9.10 -24.68 12.17
N ALA A 143 8.69 -23.43 11.95
CA ALA A 143 7.36 -22.90 12.28
C ALA A 143 6.50 -22.57 11.04
N GLY A 144 6.78 -23.18 9.88
CA GLY A 144 5.92 -23.07 8.70
C GLY A 144 4.50 -23.59 8.96
N PRO A 145 3.49 -23.13 8.20
CA PRO A 145 2.08 -23.50 8.42
C PRO A 145 1.84 -25.02 8.36
N TYR A 146 2.57 -25.70 7.48
CA TYR A 146 2.51 -27.14 7.28
C TYR A 146 3.74 -27.87 7.79
N THR A 147 4.53 -27.25 8.66
CA THR A 147 5.80 -27.81 9.12
C THR A 147 5.75 -28.09 10.62
N VAL A 148 6.23 -29.27 11.03
CA VAL A 148 6.42 -29.66 12.43
C VAL A 148 7.89 -30.07 12.58
N ASP A 149 8.62 -29.38 13.44
CA ASP A 149 10.05 -29.65 13.69
C ASP A 149 10.92 -29.63 12.40
N GLY A 150 10.56 -28.79 11.43
CA GLY A 150 11.27 -28.66 10.15
C GLY A 150 10.88 -29.70 9.09
N VAL A 151 9.94 -30.60 9.39
CA VAL A 151 9.43 -31.61 8.44
C VAL A 151 7.99 -31.29 8.05
N PHE A 152 7.68 -31.44 6.76
CA PHE A 152 6.32 -31.26 6.27
C PHE A 152 5.37 -32.27 6.92
N SER A 153 4.26 -31.77 7.46
CA SER A 153 3.18 -32.55 8.04
C SER A 153 2.02 -32.64 7.05
N GLU A 154 1.90 -33.80 6.41
CA GLU A 154 0.79 -34.09 5.51
C GLU A 154 -0.56 -34.05 6.23
N GLU A 155 -0.61 -34.49 7.49
CA GLU A 155 -1.79 -34.41 8.34
C GLU A 155 -2.28 -32.96 8.50
N ARG A 156 -1.38 -32.00 8.78
CA ARG A 156 -1.76 -30.58 8.85
C ARG A 156 -2.28 -30.08 7.51
N TYR A 157 -1.59 -30.41 6.41
CA TYR A 157 -2.00 -30.00 5.08
C TYR A 157 -3.40 -30.54 4.72
N GLN A 158 -3.70 -31.80 5.04
CA GLN A 158 -4.99 -32.43 4.77
C GLN A 158 -6.12 -31.92 5.67
N ASN A 159 -5.81 -31.42 6.87
CA ASN A 159 -6.79 -30.85 7.80
C ASN A 159 -7.05 -29.35 7.59
N THR A 160 -6.21 -28.65 6.83
CA THR A 160 -6.43 -27.24 6.46
C THR A 160 -7.57 -27.12 5.45
N PRO A 161 -8.58 -26.23 5.65
CA PRO A 161 -9.66 -26.00 4.68
C PRO A 161 -9.13 -25.59 3.30
N ASN A 162 -9.79 -26.01 2.21
CA ASN A 162 -9.34 -25.70 0.84
C ASN A 162 -9.18 -24.19 0.57
N THR A 163 -9.93 -23.34 1.27
CA THR A 163 -9.85 -21.87 1.18
C THR A 163 -8.56 -21.27 1.76
N GLU A 164 -7.83 -22.04 2.57
CA GLU A 164 -6.55 -21.64 3.19
C GLU A 164 -5.33 -22.32 2.54
N ARG A 165 -5.56 -23.21 1.57
CA ARG A 165 -4.49 -23.92 0.84
C ARG A 165 -3.96 -23.18 -0.38
N GLU A 166 -4.68 -22.15 -0.87
CA GLU A 166 -4.32 -21.35 -2.04
C GLU A 166 -3.51 -20.09 -1.70
#